data_AF-A0A7V3KF25-F1
#
_entry.id   AF-A0A7V3KF25-F1
#
_cell.length_a   1.000
_cell.length_b   1.000
_cell.length_c   1.000
_cell.angle_alpha   90.00
_cell.angle_beta   90.00
_cell.angle_gamma   90.00
#
_symmetry.space_group_name_H-M   'P 1'
#
loop_
_entity.id
_entity.type
_entity.pdbx_description
1 polymer ?
#
loop_
_entity_poly.entity_id
_entity_poly.type
_entity_poly.pdbx_seq_one_letter_code
_entity_poly.pdbx_strand_id
1 'polypeptide(L)' 'MNHWLFSKKGLPSKTAFWFSTTMATTLALVICITIRFLVKPSPEFTNGLTGIAVVLGIPNAILATAYTWGKKIDQQN' A
#
# COMPACT_ATOMS: atom_id res chain seq x y z
N MET A 1 -11.13 -23.74 -0.48
CA MET A 1 -11.43 -22.32 -0.13
C MET A 1 -10.72 -21.44 -1.15
N ASN A 2 -11.37 -20.35 -1.59
CA ASN A 2 -11.05 -19.60 -2.80
C ASN A 2 -9.63 -19.01 -2.80
N HIS A 3 -8.83 -19.34 -3.81
CA HIS A 3 -7.50 -18.77 -4.05
C HIS A 3 -7.60 -17.24 -4.22
N TRP A 4 -7.01 -16.49 -3.30
CA TRP A 4 -7.17 -15.03 -3.20
C TRP A 4 -6.24 -14.25 -4.13
N LEU A 5 -5.25 -14.89 -4.76
CA LEU A 5 -4.24 -14.20 -5.56
C LEU A 5 -4.03 -14.77 -6.97
N PHE A 6 -4.33 -16.05 -7.17
CA PHE A 6 -4.35 -16.64 -8.50
C PHE A 6 -5.64 -17.44 -8.65
N SER A 7 -6.56 -16.94 -9.48
CA SER A 7 -7.59 -17.83 -10.02
C SER A 7 -6.84 -19.00 -10.65
N LYS A 8 -7.24 -20.24 -10.34
CA LYS A 8 -6.66 -21.52 -10.84
C LYS A 8 -6.58 -21.64 -12.38
N LYS A 9 -6.89 -20.57 -13.13
CA LYS A 9 -7.05 -20.48 -14.58
C LYS A 9 -6.42 -19.22 -15.21
N GLY A 10 -5.43 -18.58 -14.59
CA GLY A 10 -4.70 -17.44 -15.20
C GLY A 10 -5.49 -16.11 -15.27
N LEU A 11 -6.64 -16.03 -14.59
CA LEU A 11 -7.41 -14.79 -14.49
C LEU A 11 -6.87 -13.93 -13.33
N PRO A 12 -6.67 -12.62 -13.53
CA PRO A 12 -6.20 -11.73 -12.49
C PRO A 12 -7.18 -11.72 -11.32
N SER A 13 -6.69 -11.99 -10.12
CA SER A 13 -7.51 -11.91 -8.90
C SER A 13 -7.91 -10.45 -8.66
N LYS A 14 -9.22 -10.20 -8.49
CA LYS A 14 -9.75 -8.86 -8.16
C LYS A 14 -9.05 -8.29 -6.93
N THR A 15 -8.76 -9.12 -5.93
CA THR A 15 -8.06 -8.70 -4.71
C THR A 15 -6.63 -8.25 -4.99
N ALA A 16 -5.91 -8.98 -5.84
CA ALA A 16 -4.54 -8.62 -6.25
C ALA A 16 -4.52 -7.27 -6.98
N PHE A 17 -5.49 -7.05 -7.86
CA PHE A 17 -5.64 -5.79 -8.57
C PHE A 17 -5.88 -4.60 -7.63
N TRP A 18 -6.82 -4.73 -6.68
CA TRP A 18 -7.10 -3.68 -5.70
C TRP A 18 -5.91 -3.42 -4.76
N PHE A 19 -5.21 -4.47 -4.33
CA PHE A 19 -3.98 -4.34 -3.55
C PHE A 19 -2.91 -3.55 -4.32
N SER A 20 -2.59 -3.96 -5.55
CA SER A 20 -1.61 -3.26 -6.39
C SER A 20 -2.01 -1.80 -6.67
N THR A 21 -3.30 -1.55 -6.92
CA THR A 21 -3.83 -0.18 -7.14
C THR A 21 -3.67 0.68 -5.90
N THR A 22 -3.95 0.12 -4.72
CA THR A 22 -3.78 0.83 -3.44
C THR A 22 -2.31 1.13 -3.17
N MET A 23 -1.42 0.15 -3.35
CA MET A 23 0.03 0.33 -3.19
C MET A 23 0.58 1.39 -4.15
N ALA A 24 0.16 1.38 -5.41
CA ALA A 24 0.55 2.37 -6.40
C ALA A 24 0.04 3.79 -6.05
N THR A 25 -1.20 3.89 -5.58
CA THR A 25 -1.80 5.16 -5.15
C THR A 25 -1.07 5.73 -3.93
N THR A 26 -0.79 4.90 -2.92
CA THR A 26 -0.01 5.30 -1.74
C THR A 26 1.38 5.77 -2.14
N LEU A 27 2.05 5.06 -3.05
CA LEU A 27 3.37 5.47 -3.56
C LEU A 27 3.31 6.83 -4.26
N ALA A 28 2.32 7.05 -5.13
CA ALA A 28 2.13 8.33 -5.80
C ALA A 28 1.91 9.49 -4.81
N LEU A 29 1.09 9.26 -3.78
CA LEU A 29 0.86 10.24 -2.72
C LEU A 29 2.14 10.57 -1.95
N VAL A 30 2.92 9.55 -1.57
CA VAL A 30 4.22 9.74 -0.90
C VAL A 30 5.15 10.58 -1.78
N ILE A 31 5.26 10.27 -3.07
CA ILE A 31 6.07 11.03 -4.01
C ILE A 31 5.61 12.50 -4.07
N CYS A 32 4.31 12.76 -4.19
CA CYS A 32 3.76 14.12 -4.21
C CYS A 32 4.08 14.90 -2.92
N ILE A 33 3.95 14.24 -1.75
CA ILE A 33 4.28 14.82 -0.44
C ILE A 33 5.78 15.15 -0.38
N THR A 34 6.64 14.24 -0.83
CA THR A 34 8.10 14.46 -0.88
C THR A 34 8.45 15.62 -1.81
N ILE A 35 7.88 15.67 -3.02
CA ILE A 35 8.12 16.79 -3.96
C ILE A 35 7.66 18.10 -3.33
N ARG A 36 6.47 18.15 -2.72
CA ARG A 36 5.96 19.34 -2.03
C ARG A 36 6.91 19.79 -0.92
N PHE A 37 7.41 18.85 -0.11
CA PHE A 37 8.38 19.13 0.94
C PHE A 37 9.67 19.75 0.39
N LEU A 38 10.19 19.22 -0.71
CA LEU A 38 11.43 19.68 -1.33
C LEU A 38 11.29 21.04 -2.04
N VAL A 39 10.15 21.31 -2.67
CA VAL A 39 9.93 22.56 -3.45
C VAL A 39 9.50 23.72 -2.56
N LYS A 40 8.61 23.47 -1.59
CA LYS A 40 8.05 24.53 -0.74
C LYS A 40 7.77 24.00 0.68
N PRO A 41 8.81 23.86 1.52
CA PRO A 41 8.61 23.50 2.92
C PRO A 41 7.94 24.67 3.64
N SER A 42 6.71 24.46 4.14
CA SER A 42 6.06 25.40 5.05
C SER A 42 6.06 24.83 6.47
N PRO A 43 6.18 25.66 7.52
CA PRO A 43 6.23 25.19 8.91
C PRO A 43 5.00 24.36 9.29
N GLU A 44 3.80 24.76 8.83
CA GLU A 44 2.55 24.03 9.09
C GLU A 44 2.58 22.64 8.46
N PHE A 45 3.14 22.53 7.25
CA PHE A 45 3.27 21.26 6.54
C PHE A 45 4.29 20.34 7.21
N THR A 46 5.45 20.86 7.58
CA THR A 46 6.51 20.08 8.24
C THR A 46 6.06 19.54 9.59
N ASN A 47 5.34 20.34 10.39
CA ASN A 47 4.75 19.89 11.65
C ASN A 47 3.67 18.82 11.44
N GLY A 48 2.97 18.84 10.31
CA GLY A 48 1.96 17.85 9.93
C GLY A 48 2.52 16.56 9.33
N LEU A 49 3.80 16.51 8.94
CA LEU A 49 4.39 15.35 8.24
C LEU A 49 4.27 14.05 9.04
N THR A 50 4.43 14.11 10.36
CA THR A 50 4.30 12.94 11.24
C THR A 50 2.89 12.35 11.17
N GLY A 51 1.85 13.20 11.19
CA GLY A 51 0.46 12.76 11.05
C GLY A 51 0.19 12.14 9.67
N ILE A 52 0.71 12.76 8.62
CA ILE A 52 0.60 12.24 7.24
C ILE A 52 1.29 10.87 7.13
N ALA A 53 2.47 10.72 7.71
CA ALA A 53 3.22 9.46 7.70
C ALA A 53 2.49 8.34 8.46
N VAL A 54 1.82 8.66 9.58
CA VAL A 54 1.01 7.70 10.33
C VAL A 54 -0.21 7.23 9.52
N VAL A 55 -0.95 8.18 8.93
CA VAL A 55 -2.17 7.90 8.15
C VAL A 55 -1.88 7.09 6.89
N LEU A 56 -0.75 7.35 6.22
CA LEU A 56 -0.36 6.59 5.03
C LEU A 56 0.38 5.29 5.38
N GLY A 57 1.25 5.31 6.38
CA GLY A 57 2.14 4.23 6.72
C GLY A 57 1.45 3.04 7.39
N ILE A 58 0.57 3.29 8.37
CA ILE A 58 -0.07 2.20 9.14
C ILE A 58 -0.99 1.35 8.26
N PRO A 59 -1.95 1.92 7.50
CA PRO A 59 -2.82 1.10 6.64
C PRO A 59 -2.03 0.35 5.56
N ASN A 60 -1.00 0.98 5.00
CA ASN A 60 -0.16 0.37 3.97
C ASN A 60 0.67 -0.80 4.54
N ALA A 61 1.20 -0.68 5.76
CA ALA A 61 1.91 -1.76 6.45
C ALA A 61 0.98 -2.93 6.81
N ILE A 62 -0.24 -2.66 7.27
CA ILE A 62 -1.25 -3.69 7.53
C ILE A 62 -1.59 -4.43 6.25
N LEU A 63 -1.86 -3.71 5.15
CA LEU A 63 -2.17 -4.31 3.85
C LEU A 63 -1.00 -5.16 3.32
N ALA A 64 0.24 -4.66 3.43
CA ALA A 64 1.42 -5.41 3.02
C ALA A 64 1.66 -6.67 3.88
N THR A 65 1.39 -6.59 5.18
CA THR A 65 1.49 -7.73 6.10
C THR A 65 0.43 -8.78 5.79
N ALA A 66 -0.82 -8.35 5.58
CA ALA A 66 -1.91 -9.23 5.18
C ALA A 66 -1.62 -9.94 3.85
N TYR A 67 -1.03 -9.22 2.88
CA TYR A 67 -0.61 -9.78 1.61
C TYR A 67 0.51 -10.82 1.75
N THR A 68 1.55 -10.52 2.53
CA THR A 68 2.70 -11.43 2.72
C THR A 68 2.34 -12.67 3.53
N TRP A 69 1.47 -12.55 4.54
CA TRP A 69 0.95 -13.70 5.30
C TRP A 69 -0.02 -14.54 4.47
N GLY A 70 -0.92 -13.92 3.71
CA GLY A 70 -1.79 -14.64 2.77
C GLY A 70 -0.99 -15.48 1.77
N LYS A 71 0.15 -14.96 1.28
CA LYS A 71 1.06 -15.68 0.39
C LYS A 71 1.78 -16.86 1.05
N LYS A 72 2.13 -16.77 2.35
CA LYS A 72 2.80 -17.87 3.08
C LYS A 72 1.85 -19.05 3.35
N ILE A 73 0.58 -18.79 3.65
CA ILE A 73 -0.42 -19.85 3.91
C ILE A 73 -0.71 -20.65 2.62
N ASP A 74 -0.66 -20.01 1.46
CA ASP A 74 -0.86 -20.65 0.15
C ASP A 74 0.35 -21.50 -0.31
N GLN A 75 1.54 -21.32 0.29
CA GLN A 75 2.73 -22.13 -0.01
C GLN A 75 2.89 -23.38 0.88
N GLN A 76 2.15 -23.45 1.99
CA GLN A 76 2.19 -24.57 2.94
C GLN A 76 1.04 -25.57 2.77
N ASN A 77 0.10 -25.30 1.86
CA ASN A 77 -1.01 -26.18 1.47
C ASN A 77 -0.88 -26.60 0.01
#